data_AF-A0A916B1W4-F1
#
_entry.id   AF-A0A916B1W4-F1
#
_cell.length_a   1.000
_cell.length_b   1.000
_cell.length_c   1.000
_cell.angle_alpha   90.00
_cell.angle_beta   90.00
_cell.angle_gamma   90.00
#
_symmetry.space_group_name_H-M   'P 1'
#
loop_
_entity.id
_entity.type
_entity.pdbx_description
1 polymer ?
#
loop_
_entity_poly.entity_id
_entity_poly.type
_entity_poly.pdbx_seq_one_letter_code
_entity_poly.pdbx_strand_id
1 'polypeptide(L)'
;MIRPPYYSKHLGLRFVLFAGAAMLTLLIGCTTDYGRFSRDADLNQAFKKGEILSELNYYQSGRHAAIGVGPAYKVPSRIWTAFEPQTDRQDKMRGKFGGKHGYAAPGAFMLASDGTVVGIWFYGPHTRSFKVDQEKRIIEPMYVLPSRP
;
A
#
# COMPACT_ATOMS: atom_id res chain seq x y z
N MET A 1 67.26 -2.11 -26.03
CA MET A 1 66.87 -1.53 -24.72
C MET A 1 65.37 -1.27 -24.77
N ILE A 2 64.55 -2.09 -24.09
CA ILE A 2 63.07 -2.06 -24.17
C ILE A 2 62.56 -1.30 -22.94
N ARG A 3 61.84 -0.17 -23.14
CA ARG A 3 61.22 0.58 -22.04
C ARG A 3 59.96 -0.17 -21.57
N PRO A 4 59.73 -0.33 -20.25
CA PRO A 4 58.53 -0.96 -19.75
C PRO A 4 57.30 -0.05 -19.98
N PRO A 5 56.11 -0.62 -20.21
CA PRO A 5 54.90 0.17 -20.41
C PRO A 5 54.52 0.87 -19.10
N TYR A 6 54.36 2.20 -19.18
CA TYR A 6 53.94 3.05 -18.09
C TYR A 6 52.45 2.80 -17.79
N TYR A 7 52.16 1.90 -16.86
CA TYR A 7 50.80 1.61 -16.42
C TYR A 7 50.28 2.80 -15.58
N SER A 8 49.45 3.63 -16.19
CA SER A 8 48.88 4.83 -15.58
C SER A 8 47.92 4.46 -14.45
N LYS A 9 48.39 4.56 -13.20
CA LYS A 9 47.62 4.29 -11.98
C LYS A 9 46.32 5.13 -11.88
N HIS A 10 46.29 6.27 -12.56
CA HIS A 10 45.13 7.17 -12.59
C HIS A 10 43.96 6.61 -13.41
N LEU A 11 44.22 5.75 -14.40
CA LEU A 11 43.17 5.15 -15.22
C LEU A 11 42.40 4.06 -14.44
N GLY A 12 43.13 3.25 -13.66
CA GLY A 12 42.52 2.24 -12.79
C GLY A 12 41.69 2.86 -11.66
N LEU A 13 42.18 3.93 -11.02
CA LEU A 13 41.45 4.61 -9.94
C LEU A 13 40.13 5.24 -10.42
N ARG A 14 40.13 5.84 -11.62
CA ARG A 14 38.92 6.41 -12.23
C ARG A 14 37.88 5.34 -12.56
N PHE A 15 38.33 4.18 -13.03
CA PHE A 15 37.45 3.06 -13.33
C PHE A 15 36.80 2.47 -12.08
N VAL A 16 37.56 2.33 -10.98
CA VAL A 16 37.05 1.86 -9.69
C VAL A 16 36.02 2.84 -9.11
N LEU A 17 36.26 4.15 -9.20
CA LEU A 17 35.31 5.16 -8.75
C LEU A 17 34.00 5.15 -9.57
N PHE A 18 34.10 5.00 -10.90
CA PHE A 18 32.91 4.90 -11.76
C PHE A 18 32.11 3.63 -11.49
N ALA A 19 32.78 2.49 -11.36
CA ALA A 19 32.14 1.23 -11.03
C ALA A 19 31.48 1.26 -9.64
N GLY A 20 32.14 1.86 -8.65
CA GLY A 20 31.58 2.05 -7.31
C GLY A 20 30.34 2.95 -7.29
N ALA A 21 30.37 4.06 -8.03
CA ALA A 21 29.22 4.95 -8.15
C ALA A 21 28.03 4.29 -8.87
N ALA A 22 28.28 3.55 -9.95
CA ALA A 22 27.26 2.80 -10.66
C ALA A 22 26.62 1.72 -9.77
N MET A 23 27.42 1.02 -8.95
CA MET A 23 26.92 -0.01 -8.04
C MET A 23 26.06 0.56 -6.91
N LEU A 24 26.37 1.76 -6.41
CA LEU A 24 25.55 2.46 -5.42
C LEU A 24 24.17 2.85 -5.98
N THR A 25 24.06 3.20 -7.26
CA THR A 25 22.76 3.54 -7.87
C THR A 25 21.83 2.34 -8.05
N LEU A 26 22.38 1.12 -8.16
CA LEU A 26 21.59 -0.10 -8.32
C LEU A 26 20.87 -0.54 -7.03
N LEU A 27 21.33 -0.07 -5.86
CA LEU A 27 20.73 -0.41 -4.57
C LEU A 27 19.50 0.43 -4.21
N ILE A 28 19.19 1.47 -5.00
CA ILE A 28 18.05 2.38 -4.75
C ILE A 28 16.77 1.87 -5.42
N GLY A 29 16.84 0.79 -6.21
CA GLY A 29 15.80 0.41 -7.18
C GLY A 29 14.62 -0.45 -6.71
N CYS A 30 14.39 -0.67 -5.41
CA CYS A 30 13.23 -1.47 -4.97
C CYS A 30 12.63 -0.96 -3.65
N THR A 31 11.73 0.02 -3.72
CA THR A 31 11.02 0.58 -2.56
C THR A 31 9.59 0.04 -2.41
N THR A 32 9.26 -1.05 -3.12
CA THR A 32 8.00 -1.77 -2.94
C THR A 32 8.11 -2.77 -1.80
N ASP A 33 7.46 -2.46 -0.68
CA ASP A 33 7.46 -3.30 0.50
C ASP A 33 6.06 -3.80 0.88
N TYR A 34 6.02 -4.85 1.68
CA TYR A 34 4.79 -5.30 2.32
C TYR A 34 4.43 -4.38 3.48
N GLY A 35 3.19 -3.89 3.46
CA GLY A 35 2.59 -3.19 4.59
C GLY A 35 1.97 -4.15 5.60
N ARG A 36 1.57 -3.59 6.74
CA ARG A 36 0.91 -4.32 7.83
C ARG A 36 -0.39 -3.64 8.23
N PHE A 37 -1.35 -4.43 8.71
CA PHE A 37 -2.58 -3.93 9.29
C PHE A 37 -2.44 -3.79 10.80
N SER A 38 -2.78 -2.63 11.35
CA SER A 38 -2.85 -2.39 12.80
C SER A 38 -4.29 -2.19 13.22
N ARG A 39 -4.78 -3.02 14.14
CA ARG A 39 -6.13 -2.86 14.70
C ARG A 39 -6.17 -1.65 15.60
N ASP A 40 -7.23 -0.87 15.50
CA ASP A 40 -7.42 0.33 16.31
C ASP A 40 -8.87 0.43 16.80
N ALA A 41 -9.05 0.62 18.10
CA ALA A 41 -10.37 0.62 18.73
C ALA A 41 -11.15 1.91 18.43
N ASP A 42 -10.47 3.04 18.30
CA ASP A 42 -11.08 4.34 18.04
C ASP A 42 -11.53 4.42 16.59
N LEU A 43 -10.72 3.90 15.67
CA LEU A 43 -11.08 3.73 14.27
C LEU A 43 -12.34 2.85 14.10
N ASN A 44 -12.43 1.77 14.88
CA ASN A 44 -13.63 0.94 14.91
C ASN A 44 -14.85 1.71 15.40
N GLN A 45 -14.67 2.58 16.40
CA GLN A 45 -15.74 3.39 16.94
C GLN A 45 -16.18 4.49 15.95
N ALA A 46 -15.24 5.17 15.31
CA ALA A 46 -15.49 6.16 14.27
C ALA A 46 -16.28 5.54 13.10
N PHE A 47 -15.90 4.34 12.65
CA PHE A 47 -16.63 3.61 11.62
C PHE A 47 -18.04 3.21 12.07
N LYS A 48 -18.21 2.76 13.32
CA LYS A 48 -19.54 2.45 13.89
C LYS A 48 -20.44 3.68 13.92
N LYS A 49 -19.87 4.86 14.20
CA LYS A 49 -20.57 6.16 14.21
C LYS A 49 -20.84 6.71 12.81
N GLY A 50 -20.27 6.11 11.76
CA GLY A 50 -20.43 6.59 10.38
C GLY A 50 -19.61 7.84 10.09
N GLU A 51 -18.52 8.05 10.82
CA GLU A 51 -17.61 9.17 10.58
C GLU A 51 -16.85 8.94 9.27
N ILE A 52 -17.00 9.88 8.33
CA ILE A 52 -16.25 9.90 7.07
C ILE A 52 -14.90 10.57 7.36
N LEU A 53 -13.81 9.86 7.09
CA LEU A 53 -12.49 10.49 7.02
C LEU A 53 -12.36 11.07 5.61
N SER A 54 -12.82 12.31 5.47
CA SER A 54 -13.03 13.00 4.19
C SER A 54 -11.78 13.19 3.34
N GLU A 55 -10.59 12.95 3.89
CA GLU A 55 -9.31 13.13 3.20
C GLU A 55 -8.79 11.86 2.52
N LEU A 56 -9.59 10.79 2.44
CA LEU A 56 -9.19 9.51 1.85
C LEU A 56 -9.79 9.29 0.47
N ASN A 57 -8.98 8.69 -0.42
CA ASN A 57 -9.45 8.10 -1.67
C ASN A 57 -10.05 6.73 -1.35
N TYR A 58 -11.36 6.56 -1.56
CA TYR A 58 -12.03 5.29 -1.24
C TYR A 58 -12.13 4.36 -2.44
N TYR A 59 -11.92 3.06 -2.20
CA TYR A 59 -12.03 2.00 -3.19
C TYR A 59 -12.83 0.82 -2.63
N GLN A 60 -13.59 0.14 -3.49
CA GLN A 60 -14.33 -1.07 -3.14
C GLN A 60 -14.01 -2.23 -4.06
N SER A 61 -13.98 -3.44 -3.52
CA SER A 61 -13.89 -4.70 -4.25
C SER A 61 -15.24 -5.41 -4.24
N GLY A 62 -16.14 -4.98 -5.14
CA GLY A 62 -17.49 -5.51 -5.25
C GLY A 62 -18.28 -5.37 -3.93
N ARG A 63 -18.72 -6.50 -3.36
CA ARG A 63 -19.46 -6.54 -2.08
C ARG A 63 -18.59 -6.99 -0.89
N HIS A 64 -17.29 -7.19 -1.10
CA HIS A 64 -16.47 -7.96 -0.17
C HIS A 64 -15.54 -7.14 0.69
N ALA A 65 -15.08 -5.99 0.19
CA ALA A 65 -14.15 -5.14 0.93
C ALA A 65 -14.21 -3.69 0.48
N ALA A 66 -13.90 -2.78 1.39
CA ALA A 66 -13.63 -1.38 1.10
C ALA A 66 -12.33 -0.92 1.76
N ILE A 67 -11.65 0.04 1.16
CA ILE A 67 -10.47 0.70 1.71
C ILE A 67 -10.59 2.20 1.50
N GLY A 68 -10.01 2.97 2.42
CA GLY A 68 -9.67 4.36 2.19
C GLY A 68 -8.16 4.48 2.19
N VAL A 69 -7.55 5.09 1.18
CA VAL A 69 -6.10 5.34 1.15
C VAL A 69 -5.83 6.83 1.18
N GLY A 70 -4.67 7.23 1.68
CA GLY A 70 -4.29 8.64 1.73
C GLY A 70 -4.39 9.31 0.35
N PRO A 71 -4.60 10.62 0.30
CA PRO A 71 -4.93 11.33 -0.95
C PRO A 71 -3.78 11.29 -1.97
N ALA A 72 -2.55 11.15 -1.49
CA ALA A 72 -1.36 10.98 -2.32
C ALA A 72 -1.27 9.59 -2.99
N TYR A 73 -1.98 8.59 -2.46
CA TYR A 73 -1.88 7.20 -2.91
C TYR A 73 -2.99 6.81 -3.88
N LYS A 74 -2.65 5.87 -4.78
CA LYS A 74 -3.58 5.29 -5.76
C LYS A 74 -3.59 3.77 -5.67
N VAL A 75 -4.71 3.18 -6.06
CA VAL A 75 -4.88 1.71 -6.16
C VAL A 75 -5.14 1.32 -7.62
N PRO A 76 -4.10 1.11 -8.44
CA PRO A 76 -4.25 0.73 -9.83
C PRO A 76 -4.65 -0.75 -9.93
N SER A 77 -5.95 -1.04 -9.84
CA SER A 77 -6.45 -2.41 -9.93
C SER A 77 -7.76 -2.49 -10.70
N ARG A 78 -7.95 -3.59 -11.44
CA ARG A 78 -9.22 -3.91 -12.11
C ARG A 78 -10.30 -4.39 -11.12
N ILE A 79 -9.90 -4.80 -9.92
CA ILE A 79 -10.81 -5.34 -8.89
C ILE A 79 -11.30 -4.21 -7.97
N TRP A 80 -10.48 -3.19 -7.77
CA TRP A 80 -10.76 -2.06 -6.90
C TRP A 80 -11.33 -0.89 -7.69
N THR A 81 -12.59 -0.55 -7.42
CA THR A 81 -13.26 0.58 -8.06
C THR A 81 -13.27 1.76 -7.10
N ALA A 82 -12.73 2.90 -7.54
CA ALA A 82 -12.80 4.15 -6.80
C ALA A 82 -14.26 4.60 -6.65
N PHE A 83 -14.62 5.18 -5.51
CA PHE A 83 -15.94 5.75 -5.30
C PHE A 83 -15.90 6.94 -4.34
N GLU A 84 -16.79 7.90 -4.55
CA GLU A 84 -16.99 9.00 -3.61
C GLU A 84 -17.79 8.50 -2.39
N PRO A 85 -17.29 8.65 -1.15
CA PRO A 85 -18.01 8.29 0.06
C PRO A 85 -19.16 9.28 0.31
N GLN A 86 -20.35 8.96 -0.21
CA GLN A 86 -21.58 9.59 0.23
C GLN A 86 -22.08 8.93 1.52
N THR A 87 -22.73 9.70 2.40
CA THR A 87 -23.29 9.21 3.67
C THR A 87 -24.17 7.97 3.47
N ASP A 88 -24.99 7.95 2.41
CA ASP A 88 -25.87 6.83 2.07
C ASP A 88 -25.10 5.55 1.64
N ARG A 89 -23.97 5.69 0.94
CA ARG A 89 -23.10 4.58 0.56
C ARG A 89 -22.34 4.03 1.75
N GLN A 90 -21.93 4.89 2.68
CA GLN A 90 -21.31 4.43 3.94
C GLN A 90 -22.29 3.68 4.83
N ASP A 91 -23.52 4.15 4.96
CA ASP A 91 -24.57 3.45 5.69
C ASP A 91 -24.85 2.08 5.07
N LYS A 92 -24.87 2.02 3.72
CA LYS A 92 -24.98 0.75 2.99
C LYS A 92 -23.76 -0.15 3.18
N MET A 93 -22.54 0.40 3.27
CA MET A 93 -21.33 -0.37 3.57
C MET A 93 -21.37 -0.90 5.00
N ARG A 94 -21.69 -0.06 5.99
CA ARG A 94 -21.85 -0.44 7.40
C ARG A 94 -22.92 -1.51 7.57
N GLY A 95 -24.07 -1.38 6.89
CA GLY A 95 -25.13 -2.38 6.89
C GLY A 95 -24.74 -3.71 6.21
N LYS A 96 -23.98 -3.65 5.11
CA LYS A 96 -23.48 -4.86 4.42
C LYS A 96 -22.43 -5.61 5.22
N PHE A 97 -21.53 -4.89 5.90
CA PHE A 97 -20.44 -5.48 6.67
C PHE A 97 -20.82 -5.79 8.13
N GLY A 98 -21.86 -5.15 8.67
CA GLY A 98 -22.38 -5.38 10.03
C GLY A 98 -23.50 -6.43 10.13
N GLY A 99 -23.93 -7.05 9.02
CA GLY A 99 -25.12 -7.90 8.97
C GLY A 99 -24.86 -9.42 9.12
N LYS A 100 -25.68 -10.06 9.96
CA LYS A 100 -25.91 -11.52 10.16
C LYS A 100 -24.81 -12.42 10.71
N HIS A 101 -23.53 -12.04 10.71
CA HIS A 101 -22.46 -12.94 11.20
C HIS A 101 -21.73 -12.45 12.47
N GLY A 102 -22.18 -11.36 13.10
CA GLY A 102 -21.68 -10.96 14.43
C GLY A 102 -20.21 -10.54 14.50
N TYR A 103 -19.47 -10.60 13.39
CA TYR A 103 -18.09 -10.13 13.32
C TYR A 103 -18.10 -8.60 13.32
N ALA A 104 -17.80 -8.01 14.48
CA ALA A 104 -17.51 -6.59 14.60
C ALA A 104 -16.47 -6.22 13.55
N ALA A 105 -16.83 -5.41 12.55
CA ALA A 105 -15.93 -4.98 11.49
C ALA A 105 -14.71 -4.29 12.12
N PRO A 106 -13.53 -4.93 12.15
CA PRO A 106 -12.33 -4.28 12.66
C PRO A 106 -11.76 -3.47 11.50
N GLY A 107 -12.08 -2.19 11.48
CA GLY A 107 -11.22 -1.19 10.85
C GLY A 107 -9.78 -1.38 11.31
N ALA A 108 -8.85 -1.29 10.36
CA ALA A 108 -7.43 -1.36 10.66
C ALA A 108 -6.67 -0.29 9.89
N PHE A 109 -5.69 0.34 10.53
CA PHE A 109 -4.74 1.18 9.82
C PHE A 109 -3.88 0.33 8.89
N MET A 110 -3.69 0.82 7.68
CA MET A 110 -2.74 0.31 6.72
C MET A 110 -1.43 1.05 6.96
N LEU A 111 -0.44 0.34 7.51
CA LEU A 111 0.90 0.88 7.79
C LEU A 111 1.87 0.40 6.72
N ALA A 112 2.67 1.30 6.17
CA ALA A 112 3.83 0.94 5.35
C ALA A 112 4.96 0.33 6.21
N SER A 113 6.04 -0.14 5.55
CA SER A 113 7.19 -0.78 6.20
C SER A 113 7.90 0.14 7.19
N ASP A 114 7.91 1.44 6.93
CA ASP A 114 8.44 2.51 7.80
C ASP A 114 7.50 2.90 8.96
N GLY A 115 6.30 2.31 9.04
CA GLY A 115 5.28 2.63 10.04
C GLY A 115 4.35 3.78 9.66
N THR A 116 4.52 4.41 8.49
CA THR A 116 3.64 5.47 8.01
C THR A 116 2.23 4.94 7.77
N VAL A 117 1.21 5.66 8.26
CA VAL A 117 -0.19 5.36 7.94
C VAL A 117 -0.46 5.77 6.51
N VAL A 118 -0.76 4.80 5.65
CA VAL A 118 -1.06 5.02 4.21
C VAL A 118 -2.53 4.87 3.88
N GLY A 119 -3.34 4.43 4.84
CA GLY A 119 -4.77 4.24 4.65
C GLY A 119 -5.43 3.45 5.78
N ILE A 120 -6.65 3.01 5.48
CA ILE A 120 -7.55 2.31 6.36
C ILE A 120 -8.23 1.18 5.59
N TRP A 121 -8.24 0.01 6.21
CA TRP A 121 -8.92 -1.17 5.73
C TRP A 121 -10.29 -1.31 6.39
N PHE A 122 -11.36 -1.32 5.60
CA PHE A 122 -12.73 -1.58 6.04
C PHE A 122 -13.13 -2.98 5.59
N TYR A 123 -12.93 -3.96 6.48
CA TYR A 123 -13.38 -5.36 6.41
C TYR A 123 -13.40 -6.04 5.02
N GLY A 124 -12.66 -7.13 4.89
CA GLY A 124 -12.91 -8.15 3.88
C GLY A 124 -12.21 -9.44 4.29
N PRO A 125 -12.91 -10.59 4.36
CA PRO A 125 -12.35 -11.83 4.93
C PRO A 125 -11.16 -12.42 4.15
N HIS A 126 -10.87 -11.89 2.96
CA HIS A 126 -9.90 -12.46 2.03
C HIS A 126 -8.70 -11.55 1.71
N THR A 127 -8.60 -10.37 2.32
CA THR A 127 -7.36 -9.56 2.21
C THR A 127 -6.48 -9.82 3.41
N ARG A 128 -5.29 -10.35 3.15
CA ARG A 128 -4.32 -10.67 4.21
C ARG A 128 -3.10 -9.78 4.20
N SER A 129 -2.82 -9.11 3.08
CA SER A 129 -1.65 -8.26 2.91
C SER A 129 -1.88 -7.22 1.82
N PHE A 130 -0.98 -6.25 1.78
CA PHE A 130 -0.89 -5.26 0.71
C PHE A 130 0.57 -4.88 0.50
N LYS A 131 0.90 -4.42 -0.70
CA LYS A 131 2.18 -3.78 -0.98
C LYS A 131 2.02 -2.27 -1.07
N VAL A 132 3.08 -1.57 -0.71
CA VAL A 132 3.20 -0.12 -0.84
C VAL A 132 4.45 0.18 -1.65
N ASP A 133 4.27 0.90 -2.75
CA ASP A 133 5.36 1.57 -3.46
C ASP A 133 5.33 3.05 -3.03
N GLN A 134 6.29 3.42 -2.18
CA GLN A 134 6.35 4.77 -1.59
C GLN A 134 6.73 5.84 -2.60
N GLU A 135 7.52 5.51 -3.61
CA GLU A 135 7.94 6.46 -4.64
C GLU A 135 6.81 6.75 -5.62
N LYS A 136 6.17 5.69 -6.13
CA LYS A 136 5.04 5.81 -7.07
C LYS A 136 3.72 6.13 -6.37
N ARG A 137 3.70 6.09 -5.04
CA ARG A 137 2.50 6.24 -4.20
C ARG A 137 1.40 5.27 -4.64
N ILE A 138 1.77 4.01 -4.81
CA ILE A 138 0.86 2.95 -5.22
C ILE A 138 0.62 2.01 -4.04
N ILE A 139 -0.64 1.68 -3.80
CA ILE A 139 -1.04 0.60 -2.88
C ILE A 139 -1.63 -0.53 -3.70
N GLU A 140 -1.13 -1.73 -3.49
CA GLU A 140 -1.62 -2.96 -4.12
C GLU A 140 -2.20 -3.87 -3.04
N PRO A 141 -3.52 -3.82 -2.80
CA PRO A 141 -4.17 -4.76 -1.89
C PRO A 141 -4.11 -6.16 -2.50
N MET A 142 -3.52 -7.11 -1.79
CA MET A 142 -3.50 -8.51 -2.20
C MET A 142 -4.85 -9.14 -1.84
N TYR A 143 -5.82 -8.90 -2.70
CA TYR A 143 -7.15 -9.48 -2.61
C TYR A 143 -7.28 -10.64 -3.60
N VAL A 144 -7.52 -11.83 -3.06
CA VAL A 144 -7.90 -12.99 -3.88
C VAL A 144 -9.42 -13.01 -3.92
N LEU A 145 -10.01 -12.84 -5.11
CA LEU A 145 -11.43 -13.08 -5.31
C LEU A 145 -11.71 -14.55 -4.93
N PRO A 146 -12.65 -14.82 -4.01
CA PRO A 146 -13.07 -16.20 -3.78
C PRO A 146 -13.55 -16.76 -5.12
N SER A 147 -13.04 -17.94 -5.51
CA SER A 147 -13.54 -18.69 -6.65
C SER A 147 -15.05 -18.82 -6.49
N ARG A 148 -15.83 -18.41 -7.51
CA ARG A 148 -17.28 -18.65 -7.51
C ARG A 148 -17.52 -20.14 -7.25
N PRO A 149 -18.35 -20.53 -6.26
CA PRO A 149 -18.86 -21.89 -6.20
C PRO A 149 -19.76 -22.18 -7.42
#